data_AF-A0A1Y3X5G9-F1
#
_entry.id   AF-A0A1Y3X5G9-F1
#
_cell.length_a   1.000
_cell.length_b   1.000
_cell.length_c   1.000
_cell.angle_alpha   90.00
_cell.angle_beta   90.00
_cell.angle_gamma   90.00
#
_symmetry.space_group_name_H-M   'P 1'
#
loop_
_entity.id
_entity.type
_entity.pdbx_description
1 polymer ?
#
loop_
_entity_poly.entity_id
_entity_poly.type
_entity_poly.pdbx_seq_one_letter_code
_entity_poly.pdbx_strand_id
1 'polypeptide(L)'
;MLLLVCTLLPDLGSLLGLPDFSVSVFCSQLVGVIGAGWALYAFYKSGPMPVPFLCLAGGGIVIGLLSLIPDMPAWLDYVGLIALLVALFMSAGALGIRWKNSGSQGAYLVLMALLLHVYDSIGDSTMTGIAALIGLVLFFVGLGKLKQSVDQKGAQGVSRLKIAVILGIVAVVFGWIPLLGGIVAGILLIIGFIIEFLGYGSMMQSASLGTEGQAGAGKLRISMIILLIAAIIDLFPLTGMVVGLISLVALWLVFKGWSMILVGLERYN
;
A
#
# COMPACT_ATOMS: atom_id res chain seq x y z
N MET A 1 0.78 -6.72 -4.21
CA MET A 1 1.78 -5.65 -4.06
C MET A 1 2.45 -5.39 -5.38
N LEU A 2 2.99 -6.39 -6.06
CA LEU A 2 3.61 -6.20 -7.38
C LEU A 2 2.64 -5.68 -8.44
N LEU A 3 1.43 -6.24 -8.54
CA LEU A 3 0.43 -5.71 -9.47
C LEU A 3 -0.10 -4.33 -9.04
N LEU A 4 -0.21 -4.04 -7.74
CA LEU A 4 -0.63 -2.72 -7.26
C LEU A 4 0.45 -1.66 -7.55
N VAL A 5 1.72 -2.02 -7.34
CA VAL A 5 2.91 -1.24 -7.72
C VAL A 5 2.94 -1.03 -9.24
N CYS A 6 2.57 -2.04 -10.04
CA CYS A 6 2.56 -1.95 -11.51
C CYS A 6 1.33 -1.22 -12.09
N THR A 7 0.16 -1.28 -11.45
CA THR A 7 -1.04 -0.53 -11.88
C THR A 7 -1.07 0.90 -11.34
N LEU A 8 -0.14 1.25 -10.45
CA LEU A 8 0.03 2.59 -9.86
C LEU A 8 1.42 3.17 -10.16
N LEU A 9 2.20 2.53 -11.03
CA LEU A 9 3.49 3.04 -11.50
C LEU A 9 3.21 4.27 -12.37
N PRO A 10 3.91 5.41 -12.14
CA PRO A 10 3.69 6.65 -12.89
C PRO A 10 3.78 6.40 -14.39
N ASP A 11 2.80 6.96 -15.10
CA ASP A 11 2.82 7.08 -16.53
C ASP A 11 4.09 7.86 -16.92
N LEU A 12 5.09 7.16 -17.44
CA LEU A 12 6.37 7.73 -17.88
C LEU A 12 6.22 8.68 -19.09
N GLY A 13 4.98 9.02 -19.49
CA GLY A 13 4.66 10.18 -20.32
C GLY A 13 5.07 11.52 -19.70
N SER A 14 5.19 11.61 -18.37
CA SER A 14 5.70 12.81 -17.69
C SER A 14 7.19 13.11 -17.98
N LEU A 15 7.95 12.09 -18.42
CA LEU A 15 9.35 12.26 -18.85
C LEU A 15 9.47 12.91 -20.25
N LEU A 16 8.37 13.00 -20.99
CA LEU A 16 8.29 13.61 -22.33
C LEU A 16 7.65 15.01 -22.32
N GLY A 17 7.39 15.58 -21.14
CA GLY A 17 7.00 16.98 -21.01
C GLY A 17 5.66 17.34 -21.65
N LEU A 18 4.71 16.40 -21.71
CA LEU A 18 3.34 16.73 -22.06
C LEU A 18 2.56 17.11 -20.78
N PRO A 19 1.88 18.28 -20.76
CA PRO A 19 1.11 18.71 -19.61
C PRO A 19 -0.22 17.95 -19.60
N ASP A 20 -0.27 16.84 -18.87
CA ASP A 20 -1.54 16.19 -18.57
C ASP A 20 -2.12 16.78 -17.30
N PHE A 21 -3.11 17.66 -17.45
CA PHE A 21 -4.02 17.97 -16.35
C PHE A 21 -4.91 16.75 -16.13
N SER A 22 -4.39 15.76 -15.40
CA SER A 22 -5.03 14.48 -15.18
C SER A 22 -6.20 14.63 -14.21
N VAL A 23 -7.40 14.81 -14.75
CA VAL A 23 -8.69 14.79 -14.01
C VAL A 23 -8.74 13.61 -13.02
N SER A 24 -8.10 12.49 -13.36
CA SER A 24 -7.92 11.31 -12.50
C SER A 24 -7.19 11.60 -11.18
N VAL A 25 -6.04 12.30 -11.21
CA VAL A 25 -5.27 12.65 -10.00
C VAL A 25 -6.06 13.61 -9.12
N PHE A 26 -6.68 14.62 -9.72
CA PHE A 26 -7.55 15.55 -9.00
C PHE A 26 -8.73 14.82 -8.32
N CYS A 27 -9.41 13.92 -9.03
CA CYS A 27 -10.49 13.11 -8.45
C CYS A 27 -10.00 12.20 -7.32
N SER A 28 -8.80 11.60 -7.44
CA SER A 28 -8.22 10.74 -6.40
C SER A 28 -7.87 11.52 -5.13
N GLN A 29 -7.33 12.74 -5.28
CA GLN A 29 -7.04 13.65 -4.18
C GLN A 29 -8.33 14.10 -3.48
N LEU A 30 -9.38 14.41 -4.24
CA LEU A 30 -10.67 14.84 -3.72
C LEU A 30 -11.38 13.72 -2.94
N VAL A 31 -11.39 12.51 -3.49
CA VAL A 31 -11.90 11.31 -2.79
C VAL A 31 -11.07 11.01 -1.54
N GLY A 32 -9.75 11.15 -1.61
CA GLY A 32 -8.85 10.98 -0.48
C GLY A 32 -9.13 11.96 0.66
N VAL A 33 -9.30 13.25 0.36
CA VAL A 33 -9.61 14.29 1.35
C VAL A 33 -11.00 14.08 1.97
N ILE A 34 -12.02 13.79 1.16
CA ILE A 34 -13.38 13.53 1.66
C ILE A 34 -13.39 12.27 2.54
N GLY A 35 -12.74 11.21 2.08
CA GLY A 35 -12.63 9.95 2.82
C GLY A 35 -11.89 10.11 4.14
N ALA A 36 -10.77 10.85 4.15
CA ALA A 36 -10.02 11.16 5.35
C ALA A 36 -10.85 11.97 6.36
N GLY A 37 -11.59 12.98 5.88
CA GLY A 37 -12.48 13.79 6.72
C GLY A 37 -13.60 12.96 7.34
N TRP A 38 -14.20 12.05 6.56
CA TRP A 38 -15.24 11.16 7.06
C TRP A 38 -14.70 10.15 8.09
N ALA A 39 -13.52 9.58 7.84
CA ALA A 39 -12.85 8.69 8.78
C ALA A 39 -12.54 9.40 10.10
N LEU A 40 -11.98 10.62 10.04
CA LEU A 40 -11.69 11.43 11.22
C LEU A 40 -12.95 11.75 12.03
N TYR A 41 -14.06 12.09 11.35
CA TYR A 41 -15.34 12.32 12.00
C TYR A 41 -15.91 11.06 12.67
N ALA A 42 -15.84 9.91 11.99
CA ALA A 42 -16.26 8.63 12.56
C ALA A 42 -15.44 8.28 13.81
N PHE A 43 -14.13 8.48 13.75
CA PHE A 43 -13.22 8.23 14.87
C PHE A 43 -13.43 9.18 16.05
N TYR A 44 -13.67 10.48 15.79
CA TYR A 44 -14.04 11.45 16.83
C TYR A 44 -15.32 11.03 17.57
N LYS A 45 -16.29 10.45 16.85
CA LYS A 45 -17.55 9.97 17.44
C LYS A 45 -17.40 8.68 18.23
N SER A 46 -16.39 7.85 17.95
CA SER A 46 -16.23 6.51 18.52
C SER A 46 -15.44 6.45 19.85
N GLY A 47 -14.85 7.54 20.34
CA GLY A 47 -14.20 7.58 21.66
C GLY A 47 -13.08 8.63 21.80
N PRO A 48 -12.44 8.73 22.98
CA PRO A 48 -11.39 9.72 23.22
C PRO A 48 -10.10 9.31 22.51
N MET A 49 -9.87 9.87 21.32
CA MET A 49 -8.58 9.74 20.64
C MET A 49 -7.52 10.64 21.29
N PRO A 50 -6.22 10.29 21.19
CA PRO A 50 -5.15 11.18 21.58
C PRO A 50 -5.26 12.51 20.81
N VAL A 51 -5.40 13.63 21.52
CA VAL A 51 -5.47 14.98 20.93
C VAL A 51 -4.33 15.24 19.93
N PRO A 52 -3.08 14.81 20.16
CA PRO A 52 -2.01 15.01 19.18
C PRO A 52 -2.27 14.27 17.86
N PHE A 53 -2.90 13.08 17.90
CA PHE A 53 -3.26 12.34 16.69
C PHE A 53 -4.36 13.06 15.90
N LEU A 54 -5.38 13.60 16.58
CA LEU A 54 -6.43 14.40 15.94
C LEU A 54 -5.88 15.69 15.32
N CYS A 55 -4.96 16.38 16.02
CA CYS A 55 -4.29 17.57 15.49
C CYS A 55 -3.43 17.24 14.27
N LEU A 56 -2.70 16.14 14.28
CA LEU A 56 -1.88 15.70 13.14
C LEU A 56 -2.74 15.27 11.95
N ALA A 57 -3.78 14.48 12.19
CA ALA A 57 -4.67 14.01 11.13
C ALA A 57 -5.51 15.16 10.54
N GLY A 58 -6.02 16.06 11.38
CA GLY A 58 -6.71 17.28 10.95
C GLY A 58 -5.78 18.25 10.21
N GLY A 59 -4.56 18.45 10.73
CA GLY A 59 -3.52 19.23 10.06
C GLY A 59 -3.14 18.63 8.69
N GLY A 60 -3.06 17.30 8.59
CA GLY A 60 -2.83 16.60 7.33
C GLY A 60 -3.93 16.83 6.29
N ILE A 61 -5.21 16.86 6.70
CA ILE A 61 -6.33 17.20 5.80
C ILE A 61 -6.19 18.65 5.30
N VAL A 62 -5.85 19.59 6.19
CA VAL A 62 -5.66 21.00 5.83
C VAL A 62 -4.49 21.15 4.84
N ILE A 63 -3.38 20.45 5.09
CA ILE A 63 -2.23 20.39 4.17
C ILE A 63 -2.66 19.81 2.82
N GLY A 64 -3.42 18.71 2.81
CA GLY A 64 -3.95 18.10 1.58
C GLY A 64 -4.92 18.99 0.80
N LEU A 65 -5.67 19.86 1.48
CA LEU A 65 -6.50 20.88 0.85
C LEU A 65 -5.66 22.01 0.26
N LEU A 66 -4.60 22.43 0.98
CA LEU A 66 -3.68 23.46 0.51
C LEU A 66 -2.88 22.99 -0.72
N SER A 67 -2.52 21.71 -0.79
CA SER A 67 -1.83 21.14 -1.96
C SER A 67 -2.67 21.08 -3.23
N LEU A 68 -3.98 21.33 -3.16
CA LEU A 68 -4.83 21.51 -4.36
C LEU A 68 -4.62 22.87 -5.04
N ILE A 69 -3.94 23.81 -4.36
CA ILE A 69 -3.63 25.13 -4.89
C ILE A 69 -2.32 25.03 -5.69
N PRO A 70 -2.29 25.42 -6.98
CA PRO A 70 -1.06 25.47 -7.78
C PRO A 70 -0.01 26.39 -7.14
N ASP A 71 1.28 26.07 -7.33
CA ASP A 71 2.44 26.86 -6.85
C ASP A 71 2.65 26.92 -5.32
N MET A 72 2.17 25.91 -4.58
CA MET A 72 2.49 25.79 -3.15
C MET A 72 3.99 25.52 -2.91
N PRO A 73 4.57 26.07 -1.83
CA PRO A 73 6.00 26.00 -1.59
C PRO A 73 6.44 24.60 -1.15
N ALA A 74 7.56 24.13 -1.71
CA ALA A 74 8.07 22.76 -1.53
C ALA A 74 8.30 22.35 -0.06
N TRP A 75 8.53 23.29 0.87
CA TRP A 75 8.71 22.98 2.30
C TRP A 75 7.46 22.34 2.93
N LEU A 76 6.28 22.58 2.36
CA LEU A 76 4.99 22.10 2.85
C LEU A 76 4.88 20.57 2.69
N ASP A 77 5.49 20.01 1.64
CA ASP A 77 5.59 18.56 1.42
C ASP A 77 6.47 17.87 2.49
N TYR A 78 7.54 18.53 2.96
CA TYR A 78 8.38 17.99 4.03
C TYR A 78 7.64 17.92 5.36
N VAL A 79 6.89 18.96 5.68
CA VAL A 79 6.04 18.99 6.89
C VAL A 79 4.94 17.94 6.78
N GLY A 80 4.33 17.79 5.61
CA GLY A 80 3.33 16.76 5.32
C GLY A 80 3.86 15.34 5.53
N LEU A 81 5.05 15.02 5.00
CA LEU A 81 5.65 13.69 5.21
C LEU A 81 5.99 13.42 6.68
N ILE A 82 6.59 14.40 7.37
CA ILE A 82 6.92 14.25 8.80
C ILE A 82 5.64 14.01 9.60
N ALA A 83 4.59 14.80 9.35
CA ALA A 83 3.30 14.64 10.00
C ALA A 83 2.67 13.27 9.70
N LEU A 84 2.76 12.79 8.45
CA LEU A 84 2.30 11.45 8.04
C LEU A 84 3.04 10.36 8.81
N LEU A 85 4.37 10.42 8.87
CA LEU A 85 5.18 9.43 9.58
C LEU A 85 4.83 9.40 11.08
N VAL A 86 4.72 10.57 11.72
CA VAL A 86 4.31 10.67 13.13
C VAL A 86 2.90 10.10 13.33
N ALA A 87 1.95 10.45 12.46
CA ALA A 87 0.58 9.94 12.53
C ALA A 87 0.52 8.41 12.37
N LEU A 88 1.33 7.84 11.47
CA LEU A 88 1.44 6.39 11.27
C LEU A 88 2.02 5.66 12.48
N PHE A 89 2.93 6.27 13.24
CA PHE A 89 3.40 5.67 14.50
C PHE A 89 2.37 5.80 15.62
N MET A 90 1.70 6.95 15.70
CA MET A 90 0.68 7.21 16.73
C MET A 90 -0.62 6.42 16.53
N SER A 91 -0.93 6.04 15.28
CA SER A 91 -2.17 5.32 14.99
C SER A 91 -2.23 3.94 15.63
N ALA A 92 -1.09 3.31 15.96
CA ALA A 92 -1.07 2.05 16.72
C ALA A 92 -1.79 2.21 18.08
N GLY A 93 -1.45 3.27 18.82
CA GLY A 93 -2.08 3.58 20.10
C GLY A 93 -3.54 4.02 19.96
N ALA A 94 -3.88 4.77 18.91
CA ALA A 94 -5.25 5.22 18.64
C ALA A 94 -6.19 4.08 18.20
N LEU A 95 -5.65 3.07 17.49
CA LEU A 95 -6.40 1.89 17.01
C LEU A 95 -6.45 0.76 18.03
N GLY A 96 -5.88 0.95 19.23
CA GLY A 96 -5.84 -0.06 20.29
C GLY A 96 -4.96 -1.28 19.95
N ILE A 97 -4.05 -1.14 18.97
CA ILE A 97 -3.13 -2.18 18.54
C ILE A 97 -2.04 -2.30 19.59
N ARG A 98 -1.95 -3.45 20.25
CA ARG A 98 -1.11 -3.66 21.45
C ARG A 98 0.28 -4.20 21.13
N TRP A 99 0.56 -4.55 19.87
CA TRP A 99 1.85 -5.11 19.45
C TRP A 99 2.26 -6.33 20.29
N LYS A 100 1.28 -7.18 20.64
CA LYS A 100 1.44 -8.29 21.61
C LYS A 100 2.58 -9.24 21.26
N ASN A 101 2.83 -9.44 19.96
CA ASN A 101 3.86 -10.31 19.44
C ASN A 101 4.62 -9.63 18.28
N SER A 102 5.81 -10.13 17.97
CA SER A 102 6.61 -9.64 16.84
C SER A 102 5.86 -9.75 15.50
N GLY A 103 4.94 -10.70 15.35
CA GLY A 103 4.14 -10.91 14.15
C GLY A 103 3.14 -9.78 13.86
N SER A 104 2.41 -9.34 14.89
CA SER A 104 1.47 -8.22 14.82
C SER A 104 2.22 -6.92 14.52
N GLN A 105 3.38 -6.70 15.14
CA GLN A 105 4.27 -5.59 14.76
C GLN A 105 4.64 -5.69 13.27
N GLY A 106 4.97 -6.90 12.80
CA GLY A 106 5.29 -7.15 11.40
C GLY A 106 4.15 -6.80 10.44
N ALA A 107 2.94 -7.27 10.72
CA ALA A 107 1.74 -6.98 9.93
C ALA A 107 1.37 -5.49 9.96
N TYR A 108 1.58 -4.82 11.09
CA TYR A 108 1.38 -3.38 11.21
C TYR A 108 2.37 -2.58 10.37
N LEU A 109 3.65 -2.94 10.39
CA LEU A 109 4.67 -2.32 9.54
C LEU A 109 4.37 -2.51 8.05
N VAL A 110 3.81 -3.67 7.68
CA VAL A 110 3.32 -3.88 6.32
C VAL A 110 2.18 -2.91 6.00
N LEU A 111 1.17 -2.77 6.85
CA LEU A 111 0.08 -1.80 6.64
C LEU A 111 0.59 -0.35 6.50
N MET A 112 1.55 0.06 7.33
CA MET A 112 2.19 1.38 7.19
C MET A 112 2.89 1.52 5.84
N ALA A 113 3.61 0.49 5.40
CA ALA A 113 4.25 0.47 4.09
C ALA A 113 3.25 0.64 2.94
N LEU A 114 2.08 0.01 3.04
CA LEU A 114 1.01 0.18 2.05
C LEU A 114 0.53 1.63 1.98
N LEU A 115 0.34 2.28 3.13
CA LEU A 115 -0.09 3.67 3.20
C LEU A 115 0.94 4.61 2.58
N LEU A 116 2.23 4.40 2.87
CA LEU A 116 3.31 5.21 2.28
C LEU A 116 3.43 5.01 0.77
N HIS A 117 3.17 3.81 0.28
CA HIS A 117 3.20 3.54 -1.15
C HIS A 117 1.96 4.08 -1.89
N VAL A 118 0.79 4.07 -1.24
CA VAL A 118 -0.40 4.76 -1.77
C VAL A 118 -0.19 6.28 -1.78
N TYR A 119 0.47 6.83 -0.77
CA TYR A 119 0.85 8.25 -0.75
C TYR A 119 1.76 8.61 -1.92
N ASP A 120 2.75 7.77 -2.21
CA ASP A 120 3.59 7.86 -3.41
C ASP A 120 2.81 7.80 -4.72
N SER A 121 1.87 6.86 -4.83
CA SER A 121 1.02 6.76 -6.03
C SER A 121 0.16 8.00 -6.29
N ILE A 122 -0.19 8.79 -5.27
CA ILE A 122 -1.05 9.97 -5.40
C ILE A 122 -0.20 11.23 -5.66
N GLY A 123 1.00 11.29 -5.11
CA GLY A 123 1.88 12.45 -5.23
C GLY A 123 3.00 12.21 -6.24
N ASP A 124 3.20 13.15 -7.16
CA ASP A 124 4.28 13.06 -8.16
C ASP A 124 5.47 13.95 -7.75
N SER A 125 6.05 13.68 -6.57
CA SER A 125 7.17 14.47 -6.06
C SER A 125 8.34 13.59 -5.61
N THR A 126 9.53 14.17 -5.56
CA THR A 126 10.71 13.48 -5.03
C THR A 126 10.51 13.04 -3.58
N MET A 127 9.67 13.77 -2.83
CA MET A 127 9.39 13.50 -1.43
C MET A 127 8.45 12.31 -1.24
N THR A 128 7.47 12.16 -2.13
CA THR A 128 6.58 11.00 -2.14
C THR A 128 7.35 9.73 -2.52
N GLY A 129 8.35 9.85 -3.43
CA GLY A 129 9.29 8.76 -3.73
C GLY A 129 10.15 8.32 -2.54
N ILE A 130 10.60 9.26 -1.69
CA ILE A 130 11.28 8.95 -0.42
C ILE A 130 10.34 8.19 0.52
N ALA A 131 9.06 8.57 0.58
CA ALA A 131 8.05 7.88 1.37
C ALA A 131 7.88 6.41 0.93
N ALA A 132 7.82 6.15 -0.39
CA ALA A 132 7.78 4.79 -0.93
C ALA A 132 9.03 3.97 -0.58
N LEU A 133 10.23 4.57 -0.61
CA LEU A 133 11.46 3.89 -0.18
C LEU A 133 11.41 3.50 1.31
N ILE A 134 10.95 4.40 2.17
CA ILE A 134 10.72 4.11 3.59
C ILE A 134 9.69 2.98 3.71
N GLY A 135 8.58 3.06 2.96
CA GLY A 135 7.56 2.02 2.89
C GLY A 135 8.14 0.65 2.51
N LEU A 136 9.00 0.58 1.49
CA LEU A 136 9.66 -0.65 1.07
C LEU A 136 10.52 -1.26 2.19
N VAL A 137 11.28 -0.44 2.92
CA VAL A 137 12.06 -0.90 4.08
C VAL A 137 11.14 -1.44 5.18
N LEU A 138 10.08 -0.70 5.52
CA LEU A 138 9.09 -1.14 6.52
C LEU A 138 8.40 -2.44 6.11
N PHE A 139 8.09 -2.60 4.82
CA PHE A 139 7.51 -3.82 4.28
C PHE A 139 8.46 -5.01 4.49
N PHE A 140 9.74 -4.85 4.15
CA PHE A 140 10.72 -5.93 4.27
C PHE A 140 11.00 -6.32 5.74
N VAL A 141 11.12 -5.32 6.62
CA VAL A 141 11.25 -5.53 8.07
C VAL A 141 9.99 -6.19 8.63
N GLY A 142 8.81 -5.71 8.20
CA GLY A 142 7.52 -6.22 8.60
C GLY A 142 7.34 -7.69 8.24
N LEU A 143 7.65 -8.07 7.00
CA LEU A 143 7.67 -9.47 6.58
C LEU A 143 8.72 -10.28 7.35
N GLY A 144 9.88 -9.71 7.67
CA GLY A 144 10.90 -10.37 8.50
C GLY A 144 10.36 -10.78 9.87
N LYS A 145 9.76 -9.83 10.59
CA LYS A 145 9.15 -10.07 11.90
C LYS A 145 7.96 -11.04 11.81
N LEU A 146 7.13 -10.89 10.78
CA LEU A 146 6.00 -11.78 10.54
C LEU A 146 6.46 -13.22 10.34
N LYS A 147 7.46 -13.45 9.49
CA LYS A 147 8.02 -14.79 9.20
C LYS A 147 8.46 -15.52 10.48
N GLN A 148 9.06 -14.81 11.42
CA GLN A 148 9.56 -15.40 12.68
C GLN A 148 8.43 -15.77 13.65
N SER A 149 7.21 -15.27 13.42
CA SER A 149 6.10 -15.34 14.38
C SER A 149 4.93 -16.21 13.89
N VAL A 150 5.12 -16.94 12.80
CA VAL A 150 4.09 -17.78 12.17
C VAL A 150 4.61 -19.20 11.96
N ASP A 151 3.71 -20.16 11.85
CA ASP A 151 4.02 -21.56 11.55
C ASP A 151 4.63 -21.74 10.15
N GLN A 152 5.06 -22.97 9.85
CA GLN A 152 5.77 -23.30 8.62
C GLN A 152 5.05 -22.85 7.34
N LYS A 153 3.72 -22.96 7.28
CA LYS A 153 2.94 -22.53 6.10
C LYS A 153 2.93 -21.01 5.98
N GLY A 154 2.76 -20.30 7.09
CA GLY A 154 2.88 -18.85 7.15
C GLY A 154 4.27 -18.40 6.72
N ALA A 155 5.33 -19.00 7.27
CA ALA A 155 6.72 -18.64 7.01
C ALA A 155 7.11 -18.91 5.55
N GLN A 156 6.61 -20.00 4.96
CA GLN A 156 6.74 -20.29 3.53
C GLN A 156 6.07 -19.20 2.69
N GLY A 157 4.84 -18.82 3.05
CA GLY A 157 4.11 -17.75 2.37
C GLY A 157 4.84 -16.42 2.41
N VAL A 158 5.27 -16.00 3.60
CA VAL A 158 6.02 -14.76 3.81
C VAL A 158 7.37 -14.78 3.07
N SER A 159 8.05 -15.93 3.01
CA SER A 159 9.31 -16.06 2.24
C SER A 159 9.07 -15.83 0.75
N ARG A 160 7.96 -16.34 0.20
CA ARG A 160 7.56 -16.07 -1.19
C ARG A 160 7.28 -14.59 -1.40
N LEU A 161 6.57 -13.92 -0.48
CA LEU A 161 6.33 -12.48 -0.57
C LEU A 161 7.64 -11.69 -0.63
N LYS A 162 8.65 -12.05 0.20
CA LYS A 162 9.97 -11.41 0.16
C LYS A 162 10.67 -11.61 -1.18
N ILE A 163 10.62 -12.83 -1.74
CA ILE A 163 11.22 -13.13 -3.05
C ILE A 163 10.53 -12.31 -4.14
N ALA A 164 9.19 -12.25 -4.12
CA ALA A 164 8.43 -11.47 -5.09
C ALA A 164 8.84 -9.98 -5.07
N VAL A 165 8.97 -9.37 -3.89
CA VAL A 165 9.44 -7.98 -3.77
C VAL A 165 10.85 -7.81 -4.34
N ILE A 166 11.78 -8.71 -4.04
CA ILE A 166 13.15 -8.65 -4.59
C ILE A 166 13.11 -8.74 -6.12
N LEU A 167 12.31 -9.64 -6.68
CA LEU A 167 12.14 -9.74 -8.13
C LEU A 167 11.56 -8.47 -8.74
N GLY A 168 10.61 -7.81 -8.05
CA GLY A 168 10.07 -6.52 -8.47
C GLY A 168 11.13 -5.42 -8.51
N ILE A 169 11.96 -5.32 -7.47
CA ILE A 169 13.07 -4.33 -7.43
C ILE A 169 14.05 -4.60 -8.58
N VAL A 170 14.44 -5.85 -8.78
CA VAL A 170 15.34 -6.25 -9.87
C VAL A 170 14.71 -5.94 -11.23
N ALA A 171 13.41 -6.19 -11.40
CA ALA A 171 12.68 -5.86 -12.62
C ALA A 171 12.70 -4.36 -12.94
N VAL A 172 12.52 -3.49 -11.93
CA VAL A 172 12.61 -2.03 -12.10
C VAL A 172 13.98 -1.62 -12.62
N VAL A 173 15.07 -2.18 -12.06
CA VAL A 173 16.45 -1.88 -12.50
C VAL A 173 16.67 -2.32 -13.95
N PHE A 174 16.19 -3.52 -14.33
CA PHE A 174 16.28 -3.98 -15.72
C PHE A 174 15.43 -3.14 -16.67
N GLY A 175 14.28 -2.62 -16.23
CA GLY A 175 13.40 -1.78 -17.03
C GLY A 175 14.06 -0.50 -17.56
N TRP A 176 15.15 -0.05 -16.95
CA TRP A 176 15.93 1.11 -17.42
C TRP A 176 16.77 0.82 -18.67
N ILE A 177 16.94 -0.45 -19.05
CA ILE A 177 17.64 -0.83 -20.29
C ILE A 177 16.63 -0.85 -21.44
N PRO A 178 16.80 -0.02 -22.49
CA PRO A 178 15.86 0.02 -23.60
C PRO A 178 15.69 -1.34 -24.30
N LEU A 179 14.46 -1.65 -24.73
CA LEU A 179 14.04 -2.89 -25.43
C LEU A 179 14.28 -4.19 -24.66
N LEU A 180 15.53 -4.62 -24.53
CA LEU A 180 15.90 -5.90 -23.89
C LEU A 180 15.57 -5.89 -22.39
N GLY A 181 15.76 -4.75 -21.73
CA GLY A 181 15.43 -4.59 -20.32
C GLY A 181 13.94 -4.67 -20.02
N GLY A 182 13.11 -4.07 -20.88
CA GLY A 182 11.65 -4.13 -20.74
C GLY A 182 11.09 -5.55 -20.80
N ILE A 183 11.61 -6.40 -21.70
CA ILE A 183 11.20 -7.80 -21.81
C ILE A 183 11.59 -8.57 -20.54
N VAL A 184 12.84 -8.43 -20.10
CA VAL A 184 13.34 -9.09 -18.88
C VAL A 184 12.57 -8.62 -17.65
N ALA A 185 12.32 -7.32 -17.52
CA ALA A 185 11.51 -6.74 -16.46
C ALA A 185 10.10 -7.33 -16.46
N GLY A 186 9.43 -7.39 -17.62
CA GLY A 186 8.10 -7.97 -17.75
C GLY A 186 8.04 -9.43 -17.28
N ILE A 187 9.01 -10.27 -17.68
CA ILE A 187 9.10 -11.66 -17.23
C ILE A 187 9.29 -11.75 -15.71
N LEU A 188 10.20 -10.94 -15.16
CA LEU A 188 10.45 -10.92 -13.71
C LEU A 188 9.22 -10.48 -12.91
N LEU A 189 8.45 -9.50 -13.41
CA LEU A 189 7.20 -9.05 -12.81
C LEU A 189 6.15 -10.16 -12.82
N ILE A 190 6.01 -10.91 -13.93
CA ILE A 190 5.09 -12.05 -14.02
C ILE A 190 5.48 -13.15 -13.03
N ILE A 191 6.76 -13.51 -12.97
CA ILE A 191 7.26 -14.51 -12.01
C ILE A 191 7.02 -14.03 -10.57
N GLY A 192 7.34 -12.76 -10.28
CA GLY A 192 7.10 -12.14 -8.98
C GLY A 192 5.61 -12.18 -8.60
N PHE A 193 4.71 -11.88 -9.54
CA PHE A 193 3.28 -11.96 -9.34
C PHE A 193 2.81 -13.38 -8.98
N ILE A 194 3.26 -14.40 -9.71
CA ILE A 194 2.92 -15.80 -9.44
C ILE A 194 3.44 -16.21 -8.05
N ILE A 195 4.68 -15.85 -7.71
CA ILE A 195 5.27 -16.15 -6.40
C ILE A 195 4.49 -15.45 -5.27
N GLU A 196 4.10 -14.19 -5.46
CA GLU A 196 3.29 -13.45 -4.48
C GLU A 196 1.92 -14.14 -4.28
N PHE A 197 1.27 -14.55 -5.36
CA PHE A 197 -0.02 -15.25 -5.32
C PHE A 197 0.07 -16.59 -4.57
N LEU A 198 1.11 -17.38 -4.85
CA LEU A 198 1.42 -18.61 -4.11
C LEU A 198 1.82 -18.33 -2.66
N GLY A 199 2.37 -17.15 -2.37
CA GLY A 199 2.69 -16.67 -1.03
C GLY A 199 1.44 -16.50 -0.19
N TYR A 200 0.47 -15.71 -0.66
CA TYR A 200 -0.81 -15.54 0.04
C TYR A 200 -1.58 -16.86 0.14
N GLY A 201 -1.55 -17.71 -0.90
CA GLY A 201 -2.14 -19.04 -0.85
C GLY A 201 -1.56 -19.92 0.28
N SER A 202 -0.27 -19.81 0.58
CA SER A 202 0.36 -20.50 1.71
C SER A 202 -0.03 -19.88 3.05
N MET A 203 -0.13 -18.55 3.13
CA MET A 203 -0.60 -17.86 4.34
C MET A 203 -2.05 -18.21 4.70
N MET A 204 -2.92 -18.45 3.71
CA MET A 204 -4.29 -18.94 3.96
C MET A 204 -4.33 -20.29 4.71
N GLN A 205 -3.25 -21.06 4.67
CA GLN A 205 -3.13 -22.36 5.34
C GLN A 205 -2.38 -22.27 6.69
N SER A 206 -1.96 -21.07 7.09
CA SER A 206 -1.18 -20.83 8.31
C SER A 206 -2.08 -20.86 9.53
N ALA A 207 -1.91 -21.85 10.41
CA ALA A 207 -2.70 -21.95 11.64
C ALA A 207 -2.41 -20.78 12.61
N SER A 208 -1.17 -20.26 12.62
CA SER A 208 -0.77 -19.14 13.49
C SER A 208 -1.46 -17.81 13.17
N LEU A 209 -2.05 -17.67 11.98
CA LEU A 209 -2.82 -16.47 11.62
C LEU A 209 -4.25 -16.49 12.19
N GLY A 210 -4.72 -17.65 12.66
CA GLY A 210 -6.13 -17.86 13.02
C GLY A 210 -7.07 -17.74 11.82
N THR A 211 -8.36 -17.98 12.05
CA THR A 211 -9.38 -17.95 10.99
C THR A 211 -9.50 -16.57 10.34
N GLU A 212 -9.41 -15.51 11.15
CA GLU A 212 -9.47 -14.12 10.68
C GLU A 212 -8.29 -13.81 9.75
N GLY A 213 -7.06 -14.13 10.15
CA GLY A 213 -5.87 -13.84 9.36
C GLY A 213 -5.78 -14.70 8.09
N GLN A 214 -6.25 -15.95 8.13
CA GLN A 214 -6.39 -16.80 6.94
C GLN A 214 -7.39 -16.22 5.93
N ALA A 215 -8.55 -15.74 6.40
CA ALA A 215 -9.51 -15.05 5.56
C ALA A 215 -8.94 -13.72 5.02
N GLY A 216 -8.10 -13.03 5.79
CA GLY A 216 -7.34 -11.87 5.34
C GLY A 216 -6.38 -12.19 4.18
N ALA A 217 -5.61 -13.28 4.30
CA ALA A 217 -4.75 -13.76 3.22
C ALA A 217 -5.55 -14.15 1.96
N GLY A 218 -6.77 -14.69 2.13
CA GLY A 218 -7.71 -14.93 1.04
C GLY A 218 -8.12 -13.65 0.31
N LYS A 219 -8.41 -12.57 1.05
CA LYS A 219 -8.71 -11.26 0.45
C LYS A 219 -7.52 -10.68 -0.32
N LEU A 220 -6.30 -10.85 0.18
CA LEU A 220 -5.08 -10.45 -0.55
C LEU A 220 -4.95 -11.22 -1.87
N ARG A 221 -5.19 -12.52 -1.86
CA ARG A 221 -5.18 -13.35 -3.08
C ARG A 221 -6.27 -12.95 -4.07
N ILE A 222 -7.49 -12.64 -3.59
CA ILE A 222 -8.59 -12.15 -4.43
C ILE A 222 -8.24 -10.78 -5.04
N SER A 223 -7.64 -9.88 -4.27
CA SER A 223 -7.23 -8.56 -4.77
C SER A 223 -6.28 -8.67 -5.96
N MET A 224 -5.39 -9.67 -5.97
CA MET A 224 -4.48 -9.94 -7.09
C MET A 224 -5.22 -10.39 -8.35
N ILE A 225 -6.27 -11.20 -8.20
CA ILE A 225 -7.12 -11.63 -9.33
C ILE A 225 -7.87 -10.43 -9.91
N ILE A 226 -8.42 -9.57 -9.03
CA ILE A 226 -9.12 -8.36 -9.44
C ILE A 226 -8.19 -7.40 -10.18
N LEU A 227 -6.95 -7.20 -9.70
CA LEU A 227 -5.96 -6.39 -10.41
C LEU A 227 -5.55 -7.01 -11.75
N LEU A 228 -5.50 -8.34 -11.85
CA LEU A 228 -5.22 -9.01 -13.12
C LEU A 228 -6.36 -8.79 -14.12
N ILE A 229 -7.61 -8.85 -13.67
CA ILE A 229 -8.78 -8.52 -14.50
C ILE A 229 -8.73 -7.05 -14.93
N ALA A 230 -8.41 -6.14 -14.01
CA ALA A 230 -8.25 -4.72 -14.31
C ALA A 230 -7.20 -4.50 -15.41
N ALA A 231 -6.03 -5.14 -15.29
CA ALA A 231 -4.97 -5.07 -16.28
C ALA A 231 -5.39 -5.61 -17.65
N ILE A 232 -6.22 -6.67 -17.70
CA ILE A 232 -6.76 -7.19 -18.97
C ILE A 232 -7.76 -6.22 -19.60
N ILE A 233 -8.61 -5.58 -18.80
CA ILE A 233 -9.58 -4.58 -19.29
C ILE A 233 -8.84 -3.35 -19.83
N ASP A 234 -7.74 -2.97 -19.19
CA ASP A 234 -6.91 -1.81 -19.57
C ASP A 234 -6.23 -1.97 -20.94
N LEU A 235 -6.18 -3.19 -21.51
CA LEU A 235 -5.75 -3.39 -22.91
C LEU A 235 -6.71 -2.76 -23.93
N PHE A 236 -7.95 -2.46 -23.54
CA PHE A 236 -8.94 -1.83 -24.40
C PHE A 236 -8.97 -0.31 -24.19
N PRO A 237 -8.98 0.50 -25.26
CA PRO A 237 -9.04 1.95 -25.14
C PRO A 237 -10.33 2.43 -24.44
N LEU A 238 -10.26 3.59 -23.78
CA LEU A 238 -11.38 4.28 -23.10
C LEU A 238 -11.96 3.56 -21.85
N THR A 239 -11.25 2.59 -21.26
CA THR A 239 -11.71 1.86 -20.06
C THR A 239 -11.19 2.41 -18.73
N GLY A 240 -10.34 3.45 -18.75
CA GLY A 240 -9.60 3.93 -17.58
C GLY A 240 -10.42 4.24 -16.32
N MET A 241 -11.63 4.81 -16.46
CA MET A 241 -12.52 5.06 -15.30
C MET A 241 -12.97 3.76 -14.62
N VAL A 242 -13.28 2.74 -15.43
CA VAL A 242 -13.70 1.41 -14.94
C VAL A 242 -12.52 0.72 -14.26
N VAL A 243 -11.34 0.78 -14.87
CA VAL A 243 -10.08 0.24 -14.32
C VAL A 243 -9.73 0.90 -12.98
N GLY A 244 -9.90 2.23 -12.87
CA GLY A 244 -9.69 2.97 -11.63
C GLY A 244 -10.61 2.51 -10.49
N LEU A 245 -11.90 2.31 -10.76
CA LEU A 245 -12.86 1.80 -9.76
C LEU A 245 -12.53 0.37 -9.33
N ILE A 246 -12.16 -0.51 -10.27
CA ILE A 246 -11.75 -1.89 -9.98
C ILE A 246 -10.48 -1.88 -9.09
N SER A 247 -9.52 -1.01 -9.41
CA SER A 247 -8.27 -0.86 -8.66
C SER A 247 -8.52 -0.35 -7.24
N LEU A 248 -9.50 0.54 -7.05
CA LEU A 248 -9.92 1.00 -5.71
C LEU A 248 -10.51 -0.15 -4.87
N VAL A 249 -11.33 -1.02 -5.47
CA VAL A 249 -11.85 -2.22 -4.79
C VAL A 249 -10.70 -3.16 -4.41
N ALA A 250 -9.74 -3.38 -5.30
CA ALA A 250 -8.57 -4.20 -5.00
C ALA A 250 -7.74 -3.59 -3.87
N LEU A 251 -7.49 -2.28 -3.88
CA LEU A 251 -6.78 -1.57 -2.83
C LEU A 251 -7.48 -1.71 -1.47
N TRP A 252 -8.80 -1.57 -1.45
CA TRP A 252 -9.59 -1.79 -0.23
C TRP A 252 -9.44 -3.21 0.30
N LEU A 253 -9.46 -4.22 -0.57
CA LEU A 253 -9.23 -5.62 -0.18
C LEU A 253 -7.81 -5.85 0.34
N VAL A 254 -6.82 -5.15 -0.22
CA VAL A 254 -5.43 -5.20 0.26
C VAL A 254 -5.34 -4.70 1.70
N PHE A 255 -5.88 -3.51 1.99
CA PHE A 255 -5.91 -2.98 3.35
C PHE A 255 -6.69 -3.88 4.30
N LYS A 256 -7.87 -4.33 3.89
CA LYS A 256 -8.70 -5.23 4.68
C LYS A 256 -8.00 -6.55 4.96
N GLY A 257 -7.31 -7.11 3.97
CA GLY A 257 -6.58 -8.36 4.10
C GLY A 257 -5.46 -8.30 5.14
N TRP A 258 -4.62 -7.26 5.06
CA TRP A 258 -3.54 -7.06 6.04
C TRP A 258 -4.05 -6.66 7.43
N SER A 259 -5.13 -5.89 7.51
CA SER A 259 -5.82 -5.58 8.78
C SER A 259 -6.32 -6.85 9.47
N MET A 260 -6.92 -7.78 8.72
CA MET A 260 -7.37 -9.06 9.28
C MET A 260 -6.21 -9.96 9.70
N ILE A 261 -5.09 -9.95 8.96
CA ILE A 261 -3.86 -10.65 9.37
C ILE A 261 -3.33 -10.09 10.70
N LEU A 262 -3.30 -8.76 10.83
CA LEU A 262 -2.91 -8.10 12.07
C LEU A 262 -3.84 -8.51 13.23
N VAL A 263 -5.15 -8.41 13.05
CA VAL A 263 -6.15 -8.80 14.07
C VAL A 263 -6.04 -10.27 14.44
N GLY A 264 -5.84 -11.16 13.45
CA GLY A 264 -5.59 -12.58 13.68
C GLY A 264 -4.39 -12.81 14.60
N LEU A 265 -3.27 -12.14 14.31
CA LEU A 265 -2.04 -12.24 15.09
C LEU A 265 -2.13 -11.61 16.49
N GLU A 266 -3.01 -10.62 16.70
CA GLU A 266 -3.25 -10.02 18.01
C GLU A 266 -4.19 -10.84 18.91
N ARG A 267 -5.02 -11.71 18.30
CA ARG A 267 -6.01 -12.52 19.01
C ARG A 267 -5.53 -13.94 19.29
N TYR A 268 -4.75 -14.53 18.39
CA TYR A 268 -4.37 -15.96 18.44
C TYR A 268 -2.96 -16.24 19.00
N ASN A 269 -2.18 -15.19 19.24
CA ASN A 269 -0.84 -15.25 19.85
C ASN A 269 -0.73 -14.17 20.95
#